data_AF-A0A6A3AT01-F1
#
_entry.id   AF-A0A6A3AT01-F1
#
_cell.length_a   1.000
_cell.length_b   1.000
_cell.length_c   1.000
_cell.angle_alpha   90.00
_cell.angle_beta   90.00
_cell.angle_gamma   90.00
#
_symmetry.space_group_name_H-M   'P 1'
#
loop_
_entity.id
_entity.type
_entity.pdbx_description
1 polymer ?
#
loop_
_entity_poly.entity_id
_entity_poly.type
_entity_poly.pdbx_seq_one_letter_code
_entity_poly.pdbx_strand_id
1 'polypeptide(L)'
;MVADKGKKMKVAEKGEEEKFEQIDGDLILSIEKLQEIQDELEKINEEATEKVLEVEQKYNEIRKPIYDKRNEKIKSITDFWLTAFLSHPALGELLNEEDQKIFKYISSLEVEDFKDLKSGYSITFNFDSNPYFEDTKLTKTFTFLDEGI
;
A
#
# COMPACT_ATOMS: atom_id res chain seq x y z
N MET A 1 0.72 -65.02 64.67
CA MET A 1 -0.71 -65.09 64.31
C MET A 1 -1.07 -63.74 63.73
N VAL A 2 -1.52 -63.54 62.49
CA VAL A 2 -1.79 -64.36 61.30
C VAL A 2 -1.45 -63.42 60.13
N ALA A 3 -0.84 -63.97 59.08
CA ALA A 3 -0.54 -63.27 57.84
C ALA A 3 -1.82 -63.02 57.03
N ASP A 4 -1.88 -61.93 56.28
CA ASP A 4 -2.56 -61.98 54.99
C ASP A 4 -1.86 -61.07 53.96
N LYS A 5 -1.60 -61.67 52.80
CA LYS A 5 -0.86 -61.15 51.65
C LYS A 5 -1.86 -60.70 50.61
N GLY A 6 -1.73 -59.51 50.03
CA GLY A 6 -2.66 -59.14 48.98
C GLY A 6 -2.31 -57.92 48.13
N LYS A 7 -1.25 -58.03 47.33
CA LYS A 7 -1.07 -57.38 46.02
C LYS A 7 -0.96 -55.84 45.93
N LYS A 8 0.26 -55.40 45.62
CA LYS A 8 0.62 -54.14 44.97
C LYS A 8 -0.16 -53.96 43.66
N MET A 9 -0.57 -52.73 43.33
CA MET A 9 -0.17 -52.08 42.07
C MET A 9 -0.36 -50.56 42.10
N LYS A 10 0.79 -49.87 42.15
CA LYS A 10 1.02 -48.54 41.59
C LYS A 10 0.85 -48.63 40.06
N VAL A 11 -0.05 -47.84 39.48
CA VAL A 11 0.01 -47.28 38.11
C VAL A 11 -0.89 -46.02 38.19
N ALA A 12 -0.39 -44.87 38.65
CA ALA A 12 0.38 -43.88 37.89
C ALA A 12 -0.28 -43.57 36.53
N GLU A 13 -0.89 -42.38 36.48
CA GLU A 13 -0.79 -41.45 35.35
C GLU A 13 -0.93 -42.08 33.96
N LYS A 14 -2.15 -42.40 33.56
CA LYS A 14 -2.44 -42.75 32.16
C LYS A 14 -3.90 -42.48 31.77
N GLY A 15 -4.47 -41.40 32.30
CA GLY A 15 -5.88 -41.05 32.08
C GLY A 15 -6.14 -39.71 31.40
N GLU A 16 -5.12 -38.85 31.26
CA GLU A 16 -5.33 -37.48 30.77
C GLU A 16 -4.62 -37.15 29.44
N GLU A 17 -3.90 -38.11 28.83
CA GLU A 17 -3.12 -37.86 27.60
C GLU A 17 -3.77 -38.39 26.30
N GLU A 18 -4.97 -38.97 26.32
CA GLU A 18 -5.63 -39.49 25.11
C GLU A 18 -6.94 -38.77 24.77
N LYS A 19 -6.88 -37.44 24.70
CA LYS A 19 -7.93 -36.61 24.11
C LYS A 19 -7.41 -35.72 22.97
N PHE A 20 -6.49 -36.25 22.17
CA PHE A 20 -6.43 -35.82 20.78
C PHE A 20 -7.54 -36.57 20.05
N GLU A 21 -8.75 -36.01 20.14
CA GLU A 21 -9.94 -36.50 19.45
C GLU A 21 -9.58 -36.74 17.98
N GLN A 22 -9.79 -37.98 17.55
CA GLN A 22 -9.72 -38.38 16.16
C GLN A 22 -10.65 -37.44 15.38
N ILE A 23 -10.08 -36.51 14.61
CA ILE A 23 -10.85 -35.50 13.89
C ILE A 23 -11.86 -36.23 13.02
N ASP A 24 -13.14 -35.90 13.22
CA ASP A 24 -14.25 -36.49 12.48
C ASP A 24 -14.02 -36.33 10.97
N GLY A 25 -14.09 -37.43 10.22
CA GLY A 25 -13.82 -37.43 8.79
C GLY A 25 -14.78 -36.52 8.02
N ASP A 26 -16.02 -36.40 8.50
CA ASP A 26 -17.03 -35.51 7.91
C ASP A 26 -16.69 -34.03 8.15
N LEU A 27 -16.06 -33.71 9.29
CA LEU A 27 -15.56 -32.37 9.58
C LEU A 27 -14.39 -32.00 8.67
N ILE A 28 -13.44 -32.92 8.44
CA ILE A 28 -12.32 -32.71 7.51
C ILE A 28 -12.84 -32.42 6.10
N LEU A 29 -13.75 -33.27 5.59
CA LEU A 29 -14.36 -33.08 4.27
C LEU A 29 -15.12 -31.75 4.14
N SER A 30 -15.73 -31.28 5.23
CA SER A 30 -16.43 -29.99 5.24
C SER A 30 -15.46 -28.81 5.20
N ILE A 31 -14.31 -28.91 5.86
CA ILE A 31 -13.25 -27.89 5.82
C ILE A 31 -12.58 -27.84 4.45
N GLU A 32 -12.33 -28.99 3.82
CA GLU A 32 -11.77 -29.04 2.45
C GLU A 32 -12.69 -28.34 1.45
N LYS A 33 -14.00 -28.61 1.51
CA LYS A 33 -14.99 -27.89 0.67
C LYS A 33 -15.04 -26.40 0.97
N LEU A 34 -14.88 -25.99 2.22
CA LEU A 34 -14.82 -24.58 2.57
C LEU A 34 -13.57 -23.91 1.99
N GLN A 35 -12.43 -24.61 1.98
CA GLN A 35 -11.22 -24.12 1.33
C GLN A 35 -11.41 -23.95 -0.19
N GLU A 36 -12.06 -24.92 -0.86
CA GLU A 36 -12.38 -24.79 -2.29
C GLU A 36 -13.23 -23.54 -2.57
N ILE A 37 -14.23 -23.24 -1.73
CA ILE A 37 -15.04 -22.02 -1.85
C ILE A 37 -14.20 -20.76 -1.61
N GLN A 38 -13.26 -20.78 -0.65
CA GLN A 38 -12.36 -19.66 -0.41
C GLN A 38 -11.43 -19.41 -1.62
N ASP A 39 -10.90 -20.47 -2.23
CA ASP A 39 -10.06 -20.37 -3.43
C ASP A 39 -10.85 -19.80 -4.62
N GLU A 40 -12.15 -20.13 -4.75
CA GLU A 40 -13.04 -19.52 -5.73
C GLU A 40 -13.28 -18.03 -5.47
N LEU A 41 -13.48 -17.63 -4.21
CA LEU A 41 -13.63 -16.23 -3.83
C LEU A 41 -12.36 -15.42 -4.09
N GLU A 42 -11.19 -15.99 -3.81
CA GLU A 42 -9.90 -15.34 -4.08
C GLU A 42 -9.73 -15.04 -5.58
N LYS A 43 -10.01 -16.00 -6.45
CA LYS A 43 -9.99 -15.80 -7.91
C LYS A 43 -10.91 -14.67 -8.37
N ILE A 44 -12.12 -14.58 -7.79
CA ILE A 44 -13.06 -13.50 -8.12
C ILE A 44 -12.50 -12.14 -7.67
N ASN A 45 -11.87 -12.09 -6.50
CA ASN A 45 -11.27 -10.86 -5.98
C ASN A 45 -10.05 -10.42 -6.80
N GLU A 46 -9.23 -11.36 -7.27
CA GLU A 46 -8.12 -11.10 -8.19
C GLU A 46 -8.63 -10.51 -9.50
N GLU A 47 -9.65 -11.11 -10.12
CA GLU A 47 -10.26 -10.62 -11.35
C GLU A 47 -10.88 -9.21 -11.16
N ALA A 48 -11.52 -8.96 -10.03
CA ALA A 48 -12.05 -7.65 -9.69
C ALA A 48 -10.94 -6.60 -9.56
N THR A 49 -9.84 -6.96 -8.90
CA THR A 49 -8.66 -6.10 -8.73
C THR A 49 -8.01 -5.77 -10.08
N GLU A 50 -7.90 -6.76 -10.97
CA GLU A 50 -7.37 -6.56 -12.33
C GLU A 50 -8.24 -5.60 -13.14
N LYS A 51 -9.57 -5.76 -13.11
CA LYS A 51 -10.50 -4.85 -13.80
C LYS A 51 -10.41 -3.41 -13.30
N VAL A 52 -10.26 -3.21 -11.99
CA VAL A 52 -10.05 -1.88 -11.41
C VAL A 52 -8.75 -1.29 -11.95
N LEU A 53 -7.68 -2.07 -11.97
CA LEU A 53 -6.38 -1.64 -12.49
C LEU A 53 -6.45 -1.22 -13.97
N GLU A 54 -7.10 -2.01 -14.82
CA GLU A 54 -7.29 -1.68 -16.24
C GLU A 54 -8.01 -0.34 -16.43
N VAL A 55 -9.04 -0.08 -15.63
CA VAL A 55 -9.77 1.18 -15.66
C VAL A 55 -8.86 2.34 -15.25
N GLU A 56 -8.11 2.20 -14.16
CA GLU A 56 -7.20 3.24 -13.71
C GLU A 56 -6.10 3.54 -14.72
N GLN A 57 -5.50 2.50 -15.34
CA GLN A 57 -4.48 2.64 -16.38
C GLN A 57 -5.02 3.42 -17.58
N LYS A 58 -6.20 3.02 -18.08
CA LYS A 58 -6.88 3.71 -19.18
C LYS A 58 -7.10 5.19 -18.87
N TYR A 59 -7.57 5.51 -17.66
CA TYR A 59 -7.82 6.90 -17.29
C TYR A 59 -6.54 7.67 -16.99
N ASN A 60 -5.44 7.03 -16.58
CA ASN A 60 -4.16 7.70 -16.45
C ASN A 60 -3.66 8.19 -17.82
N GLU A 61 -3.72 7.34 -18.85
CA GLU A 61 -3.34 7.71 -20.21
C GLU A 61 -4.21 8.85 -20.78
N ILE A 62 -5.52 8.84 -20.49
CA ILE A 62 -6.43 9.92 -20.91
C ILE A 62 -6.14 11.23 -20.15
N ARG A 63 -5.79 11.14 -18.85
CA ARG A 63 -5.49 12.30 -18.01
C ARG A 63 -4.14 12.95 -18.36
N LYS A 64 -3.14 12.17 -18.74
CA LYS A 64 -1.78 12.67 -19.04
C LYS A 64 -1.74 13.86 -20.01
N PRO A 65 -2.32 13.81 -21.23
CA PRO A 65 -2.30 14.98 -22.14
C PRO A 65 -3.12 16.17 -21.62
N ILE A 66 -4.09 15.94 -20.72
CA ILE A 66 -4.85 17.01 -20.07
C ILE A 66 -3.98 17.68 -19.00
N TYR A 67 -3.23 16.91 -18.21
CA TYR A 67 -2.26 17.45 -17.27
C TYR A 67 -1.15 18.24 -17.96
N ASP A 68 -0.64 17.76 -19.09
CA ASP A 68 0.37 18.49 -19.86
C ASP A 68 -0.18 19.82 -20.38
N LYS A 69 -1.41 19.84 -20.92
CA LYS A 69 -2.11 21.08 -21.31
C LYS A 69 -2.33 22.02 -20.12
N ARG A 70 -2.68 21.48 -18.95
CA ARG A 70 -2.84 22.26 -17.71
C ARG A 70 -1.50 22.88 -17.30
N ASN A 71 -0.41 22.11 -17.37
CA ASN A 71 0.93 22.58 -17.04
C ASN A 71 1.35 23.75 -17.94
N GLU A 72 1.14 23.64 -19.25
CA GLU A 72 1.44 24.75 -20.19
C GLU A 72 0.64 26.02 -19.89
N LYS A 73 -0.60 25.90 -19.43
CA LYS A 73 -1.39 27.07 -19.01
C LYS A 73 -0.89 27.66 -17.69
N ILE A 74 -0.52 26.82 -16.73
CA ILE A 74 0.01 27.26 -15.44
C ILE A 74 1.29 28.07 -15.59
N LYS A 75 2.17 27.75 -16.56
CA LYS A 75 3.40 28.52 -16.83
C LYS A 75 3.16 30.01 -17.10
N SER A 76 1.96 30.40 -17.53
CA SER A 76 1.60 31.80 -17.77
C SER A 76 1.10 32.54 -16.52
N ILE A 77 0.91 31.84 -15.40
CA ILE A 77 0.41 32.38 -14.13
C ILE A 77 1.58 32.48 -13.15
N THR A 78 2.01 33.71 -12.87
CA THR A 78 3.10 33.99 -11.93
C THR A 78 2.82 33.41 -10.54
N ASP A 79 3.84 32.78 -9.95
CA ASP A 79 3.83 32.21 -8.59
C ASP A 79 2.67 31.24 -8.31
N PHE A 80 2.11 30.59 -9.35
CA PHE A 80 0.92 29.74 -9.20
C PHE A 80 1.12 28.65 -8.14
N TRP A 81 2.19 27.86 -8.25
CA TRP A 81 2.44 26.73 -7.36
C TRP A 81 2.80 27.17 -5.94
N LEU A 82 3.63 28.21 -5.77
CA LEU A 82 3.89 28.79 -4.46
C LEU A 82 2.58 29.24 -3.79
N THR A 83 1.74 29.97 -4.53
CA THR A 83 0.44 30.45 -4.04
C THR A 83 -0.49 29.28 -3.70
N ALA A 84 -0.54 28.25 -4.54
CA ALA A 84 -1.37 27.07 -4.31
C ALA A 84 -0.94 26.31 -3.05
N PHE A 85 0.36 26.09 -2.82
CA PHE A 85 0.87 25.44 -1.61
C PHE A 85 0.60 26.26 -0.36
N LEU A 86 0.85 27.57 -0.38
CA LEU A 86 0.58 28.45 0.76
C LEU A 86 -0.91 28.55 1.10
N SER A 87 -1.79 28.43 0.10
CA SER A 87 -3.24 28.46 0.30
C SER A 87 -3.79 27.12 0.82
N HIS A 88 -3.03 26.03 0.74
CA HIS A 88 -3.47 24.72 1.23
C HIS A 88 -3.20 24.59 2.74
N PRO A 89 -4.22 24.35 3.59
CA PRO A 89 -4.08 24.42 5.05
C PRO A 89 -2.92 23.59 5.61
N ALA A 90 -2.80 22.33 5.19
CA ALA A 90 -1.77 21.43 5.72
C ALA A 90 -0.39 21.61 5.07
N LEU A 91 -0.31 22.21 3.87
CA LEU A 91 0.96 22.32 3.14
C LEU A 91 1.61 23.68 3.35
N GLY A 92 0.80 24.74 3.48
CA GLY A 92 1.28 26.09 3.76
C GLY A 92 1.99 26.18 5.11
N GLU A 93 1.54 25.42 6.11
CA GLU A 93 2.19 25.34 7.43
C GLU A 93 3.58 24.69 7.38
N LEU A 94 3.89 23.92 6.33
CA LEU A 94 5.18 23.25 6.18
C LEU A 94 6.26 24.15 5.54
N LEU A 95 5.87 25.26 4.90
CA LEU A 95 6.78 26.15 4.19
C LEU A 95 7.19 27.34 5.06
N ASN A 96 8.43 27.32 5.53
CA ASN A 96 9.00 28.45 6.25
C ASN A 96 9.36 29.62 5.30
N GLU A 97 9.82 30.75 5.86
CA GLU A 97 10.16 31.95 5.05
C GLU A 97 11.31 31.73 4.06
N GLU A 98 12.25 30.82 4.32
CA GLU A 98 13.33 30.48 3.40
C GLU A 98 12.82 29.57 2.28
N ASP A 99 12.01 28.57 2.62
CA ASP A 99 11.38 27.67 1.64
C ASP A 99 10.53 28.47 0.65
N GLN A 100 9.79 29.48 1.12
CA GLN A 100 9.00 30.35 0.25
C GLN A 100 9.86 31.10 -0.78
N LYS A 101 11.11 31.48 -0.44
CA LYS A 101 12.03 32.12 -1.40
C LYS A 101 12.49 31.15 -2.46
N ILE A 102 12.74 29.89 -2.07
CA ILE A 102 13.08 28.80 -2.99
C ILE A 102 11.89 28.48 -3.91
N PHE A 103 10.70 28.37 -3.34
CA PHE A 103 9.47 28.06 -4.07
C PHE A 103 9.06 29.15 -5.08
N LYS A 104 9.63 30.37 -5.02
CA LYS A 104 9.47 31.34 -6.13
C LYS A 104 10.07 30.84 -7.45
N TYR A 105 10.99 29.90 -7.39
CA TYR A 105 11.63 29.32 -8.56
C TYR A 105 10.96 28.01 -9.02
N ILE A 106 9.88 27.56 -8.38
CA ILE A 106 9.18 26.36 -8.83
C ILE A 106 8.44 26.66 -10.15
N SER A 107 8.74 25.89 -11.19
CA SER A 107 8.15 26.07 -12.52
C SER A 107 7.04 25.07 -12.79
N SER A 108 7.13 23.84 -12.26
CA SER A 108 6.03 22.88 -12.31
C SER A 108 6.06 21.88 -11.13
N LEU A 109 4.88 21.32 -10.84
CA LEU A 109 4.71 20.13 -10.02
C LEU A 109 4.12 19.01 -10.87
N GLU A 110 4.78 17.87 -10.85
CA GLU A 110 4.38 16.67 -11.59
C GLU A 110 4.16 15.53 -10.60
N VAL A 111 3.00 14.89 -10.70
CA VAL A 111 2.68 13.66 -9.96
C VAL A 111 2.34 12.63 -11.01
N GLU A 112 3.15 11.58 -11.07
CA GLU A 112 3.05 10.55 -12.11
C GLU A 112 3.05 9.17 -11.47
N ASP A 113 1.94 8.46 -11.68
CA ASP A 113 1.86 7.04 -11.37
C ASP A 113 2.75 6.25 -12.34
N PHE A 114 3.32 5.14 -11.87
CA PHE A 114 4.08 4.23 -12.71
C PHE A 114 3.18 3.56 -13.76
N LYS A 115 3.80 3.05 -14.83
CA LYS A 115 3.06 2.29 -15.86
C LYS A 115 2.32 1.11 -15.24
N ASP A 116 2.98 0.44 -14.31
CA ASP A 116 2.31 -0.46 -13.38
C ASP A 116 1.84 0.33 -12.15
N LEU A 117 0.56 0.70 -12.13
CA LEU A 117 0.00 1.54 -11.06
C LEU A 117 0.11 0.91 -9.67
N LYS A 118 0.23 -0.42 -9.57
CA LYS A 118 0.42 -1.11 -8.29
C LYS A 118 1.81 -0.86 -7.72
N SER A 119 2.79 -0.60 -8.58
CA SER A 119 4.19 -0.47 -8.18
C SER A 119 4.55 0.90 -7.59
N GLY A 120 3.67 1.91 -7.73
CA GLY A 120 3.80 3.20 -7.04
C GLY A 120 3.76 4.44 -7.94
N TYR A 121 4.30 5.54 -7.43
CA TYR A 121 4.24 6.85 -8.07
C TYR A 121 5.44 7.73 -7.72
N SER A 122 5.61 8.83 -8.45
CA SER A 122 6.61 9.85 -8.18
C SER A 122 5.99 11.24 -8.08
N ILE A 123 6.56 12.07 -7.20
CA ILE A 123 6.26 13.49 -7.07
C ILE A 123 7.53 14.26 -7.43
N THR A 124 7.46 15.10 -8.45
CA THR A 124 8.60 15.87 -8.96
C THR A 124 8.29 17.36 -8.89
N PHE A 125 9.13 18.08 -8.16
CA PHE A 125 9.17 19.54 -8.15
C PHE A 125 10.22 19.99 -9.16
N ASN A 126 9.81 20.69 -10.21
CA ASN A 126 10.72 21.25 -11.20
C ASN A 126 11.00 22.72 -10.86
N PHE A 127 12.27 23.10 -10.92
CA PHE A 127 12.74 24.44 -10.58
C PHE A 127 13.46 25.09 -11.75
N ASP A 128 13.26 26.39 -11.90
CA ASP A 128 14.12 27.23 -12.70
C ASP A 128 15.48 27.42 -12.02
N SER A 129 16.46 27.89 -12.79
CA SER A 129 17.79 28.20 -12.27
C SER A 129 17.70 29.19 -11.10
N ASN A 130 18.33 28.84 -9.98
CA ASN A 130 18.19 29.56 -8.71
C ASN A 130 19.52 29.53 -7.91
N PRO A 131 19.70 30.42 -6.91
CA PRO A 131 20.95 30.53 -6.17
C PRO A 131 21.10 29.55 -5.00
N TYR A 132 20.13 28.66 -4.77
CA TYR A 132 20.08 27.80 -3.58
C TYR A 132 20.64 26.39 -3.85
N PHE A 133 20.39 25.85 -5.05
CA PHE A 133 20.89 24.55 -5.49
C PHE A 133 20.99 24.47 -7.01
N GLU A 134 21.78 23.52 -7.51
CA GLU A 134 22.01 23.32 -8.96
C GLU A 134 20.94 22.42 -9.61
N ASP A 135 20.30 21.55 -8.83
CA ASP A 135 19.29 20.61 -9.32
C ASP A 135 18.09 21.35 -9.94
N THR A 136 17.72 20.94 -11.14
CA THR A 136 16.50 21.48 -11.80
C THR A 136 15.25 20.70 -11.40
N LYS A 137 15.41 19.56 -10.70
CA LYS A 137 14.32 18.67 -10.30
C LYS A 137 14.60 18.05 -8.95
N LEU A 138 13.62 18.10 -8.06
CA LEU A 138 13.59 17.32 -6.82
C LEU A 138 12.47 16.29 -6.92
N THR A 139 12.84 15.02 -7.03
CA THR A 139 11.89 13.91 -7.18
C THR A 139 11.87 13.04 -5.93
N LYS A 140 10.68 12.81 -5.39
CA LYS A 140 10.42 11.78 -4.38
C LYS A 140 9.62 10.65 -5.00
N THR A 141 10.18 9.46 -4.99
CA THR A 141 9.58 8.25 -5.55
C THR A 141 9.10 7.33 -4.43
N PHE A 142 7.89 6.80 -4.58
CA PHE A 142 7.29 5.80 -3.70
C PHE A 142 7.11 4.52 -4.51
N THR A 143 7.72 3.43 -4.03
CA THR A 143 7.60 2.11 -4.63
C THR A 143 6.88 1.20 -3.65
N PHE A 144 5.81 0.57 -4.11
CA PHE A 144 5.08 -0.42 -3.33
C PHE A 144 5.58 -1.81 -3.71
N LEU A 145 5.79 -2.66 -2.72
CA LEU A 145 6.14 -4.07 -2.92
C LEU A 145 4.85 -4.89 -2.94
N ASP A 146 4.83 -5.97 -3.73
CA ASP A 146 3.66 -6.85 -3.88
C ASP A 146 3.23 -7.50 -2.55
N GLU A 147 4.17 -7.67 -1.62
CA GLU A 147 3.90 -8.10 -0.25
C GLU A 147 3.76 -6.84 0.60
N GLY A 148 2.52 -6.47 0.93
CA GLY A 148 2.23 -5.45 1.91
C GLY A 148 2.92 -5.76 3.24
N ILE A 149 3.38 -4.72 3.94
CA ILE A 149 3.73 -4.83 5.38
C ILE A 149 2.47 -5.21 6.17
#